data_AF-A0A8J3SKY5-F1
#
_entry.id   AF-A0A8J3SKY5-F1
#
_cell.length_a   1.000
_cell.length_b   1.000
_cell.length_c   1.000
_cell.angle_alpha   90.00
_cell.angle_beta   90.00
_cell.angle_gamma   90.00
#
_symmetry.space_group_name_H-M   'P 1'
#
loop_
_entity.id
_entity.type
_entity.pdbx_description
1 polymer ?
#
loop_
_entity_poly.entity_id
_entity_poly.type
_entity_poly.pdbx_seq_one_letter_code
_entity_poly.pdbx_strand_id
1 'polypeptide(L)' 'MPVLPAAVPAGWVTQALPGVNLDQGQLTAFMVASMTTVVAPALKWLQDRQQHERLVSDGRAEPVRPPQQK' A
#
# COMPACT_ATOMS: atom_id res chain seq x y z
N MET A 1 13.23 4.85 7.03
CA MET A 1 11.91 5.19 6.45
C MET A 1 11.05 3.95 6.53
N PRO A 2 9.96 3.94 7.33
CA PRO A 2 9.22 2.70 7.57
C PRO A 2 8.49 2.29 6.29
N VAL A 3 8.88 1.13 5.75
CA VAL A 3 8.12 0.40 4.74
C VAL A 3 6.87 -0.09 5.45
N LEU A 4 5.69 0.46 5.13
CA LEU A 4 4.42 -0.11 5.60
C LEU A 4 4.27 -1.47 4.91
N PRO A 5 4.30 -2.60 5.64
CA PRO A 5 4.07 -3.89 5.03
C PRO A 5 2.61 -3.92 4.58
N ALA A 6 2.38 -3.88 3.27
CA ALA A 6 1.04 -3.88 2.66
C ALA A 6 0.27 -5.21 2.83
N ALA A 7 0.61 -6.02 3.83
CA ALA A 7 0.07 -7.35 4.02
C ALA A 7 -0.08 -7.71 5.50
N VAL A 8 -0.79 -6.89 6.29
CA VAL A 8 -1.30 -7.40 7.58
C VAL A 8 -2.70 -6.92 8.01
N PRO A 9 -3.76 -7.01 7.19
CA PRO A 9 -5.11 -6.81 7.74
C PRO A 9 -5.73 -8.11 8.26
N ALA A 10 -5.50 -9.27 7.64
CA ALA A 10 -6.23 -10.49 7.99
C ALA A 10 -5.88 -11.07 9.37
N GLY A 11 -4.59 -11.11 9.72
CA GLY A 11 -4.13 -11.64 11.01
C GLY A 11 -4.36 -10.70 12.20
N TRP A 12 -4.48 -9.39 11.95
CA TRP A 12 -4.68 -8.39 13.01
C TRP A 12 -6.15 -8.20 13.37
N VAL A 13 -7.06 -8.32 12.39
CA VAL A 13 -8.50 -8.19 12.64
C VAL A 13 -9.03 -9.29 13.56
N THR A 14 -8.55 -10.53 13.42
CA THR A 14 -8.92 -11.64 14.31
C THR A 14 -8.33 -11.52 15.71
N GLN A 15 -7.21 -10.80 15.87
CA GLN A 15 -6.54 -10.59 17.15
C GLN A 15 -7.08 -9.38 17.92
N ALA A 16 -7.53 -8.34 17.20
CA ALA A 16 -8.04 -7.09 17.77
C ALA A 16 -9.52 -7.15 18.20
N LEU A 17 -10.29 -8.12 17.69
CA LEU A 17 -11.72 -8.28 17.99
C LEU A 17 -12.01 -9.66 18.59
N PRO A 18 -11.57 -9.93 19.84
CA PRO A 18 -11.92 -11.17 20.51
C PRO A 18 -13.45 -11.24 20.72
N GLY A 19 -14.10 -12.20 20.05
CA GLY A 19 -15.55 -12.44 20.13
C GLY A 19 -16.34 -12.23 18.83
N VAL A 20 -15.72 -11.70 17.77
CA VAL A 20 -16.38 -11.58 16.45
C VAL A 20 -16.19 -12.88 15.67
N ASN A 21 -17.26 -13.67 15.56
CA ASN A 21 -17.30 -14.85 14.71
C ASN A 21 -17.53 -14.42 13.25
N LEU A 22 -16.43 -14.02 12.58
CA LEU A 22 -16.47 -13.65 11.16
C LEU A 22 -16.67 -14.92 10.33
N ASP A 23 -17.88 -15.10 9.80
CA ASP A 23 -18.16 -16.14 8.82
C ASP A 23 -17.30 -15.95 7.54
N GLN A 24 -17.07 -17.03 6.79
CA GLN A 24 -16.28 -17.02 5.55
C GLN A 24 -16.72 -15.92 4.57
N GLY A 25 -18.01 -15.62 4.49
CA GLY A 25 -18.53 -14.53 3.67
C GLY A 25 -18.05 -13.14 4.12
N GLN A 26 -17.98 -12.91 5.44
CA GLN A 26 -17.55 -11.64 6.02
C GLN A 26 -16.04 -11.43 5.89
N LEU A 27 -15.24 -12.50 6.06
CA LEU A 27 -13.81 -12.47 5.79
C LEU A 27 -13.52 -12.14 4.32
N THR A 28 -14.26 -12.76 3.40
CA THR A 28 -14.12 -12.51 1.96
C THR A 28 -14.48 -11.06 1.62
N ALA A 29 -15.60 -10.56 2.14
CA ALA A 29 -16.01 -9.17 1.92
C ALA A 29 -14.99 -8.17 2.46
N PHE A 30 -14.42 -8.42 3.65
CA PHE A 30 -13.37 -7.59 4.21
C PHE A 30 -12.09 -7.60 3.38
N MET A 31 -11.66 -8.79 2.93
CA MET A 31 -10.50 -8.92 2.03
C MET A 31 -10.73 -8.19 0.70
N VAL A 32 -11.92 -8.30 0.11
CA VAL A 32 -12.25 -7.58 -1.13
C VAL A 32 -12.27 -6.07 -0.88
N ALA A 33 -12.95 -5.59 0.17
CA ALA A 33 -13.03 -4.17 0.49
C ALA A 33 -11.63 -3.59 0.76
N SER A 34 -10.81 -4.27 1.55
CA SER A 34 -9.43 -3.85 1.82
C SER A 34 -8.60 -3.81 0.54
N MET A 35 -8.65 -4.85 -0.31
CA MET A 35 -7.96 -4.84 -1.61
C MET A 35 -8.42 -3.67 -2.49
N THR A 36 -9.73 -3.44 -2.62
CA THR A 36 -10.27 -2.34 -3.41
C THR A 36 -9.78 -0.98 -2.89
N THR A 37 -9.68 -0.79 -1.57
CA THR A 37 -9.21 0.47 -0.99
C THR A 37 -7.73 0.76 -1.26
N VAL A 38 -6.89 -0.27 -1.43
CA VAL A 38 -5.44 -0.09 -1.64
C VAL A 38 -5.04 -0.08 -3.12
N VAL A 39 -5.83 -0.65 -4.02
CA VAL A 39 -5.50 -0.72 -5.46
C VAL A 39 -5.40 0.66 -6.09
N ALA A 40 -6.39 1.53 -5.89
CA ALA A 40 -6.38 2.87 -6.48
C ALA A 40 -5.18 3.73 -6.04
N PRO A 41 -4.85 3.86 -4.73
CA PRO A 41 -3.67 4.59 -4.31
C PRO A 41 -2.36 3.92 -4.73
N ALA A 42 -2.29 2.58 -4.77
CA ALA A 42 -1.10 1.86 -5.24
C ALA A 42 -0.82 2.14 -6.73
N LEU A 43 -1.85 2.12 -7.57
CA LEU A 43 -1.73 2.47 -8.99
C LEU A 43 -1.31 3.93 -9.18
N LYS A 44 -1.89 4.86 -8.40
CA LYS A 44 -1.50 6.27 -8.44
C LYS A 44 -0.04 6.46 -8.06
N TRP A 45 0.42 5.78 -7.00
CA TRP A 45 1.81 5.84 -6.57
C TRP A 45 2.76 5.30 -7.66
N LEU A 46 2.41 4.19 -8.31
CA LEU A 46 3.21 3.63 -9.39
C LEU A 46 3.29 4.60 -10.59
N GLN A 47 2.16 5.19 -10.98
CA GLN A 47 2.10 6.18 -12.07
C GLN A 47 2.95 7.42 -11.76
N ASP A 48 2.85 7.94 -10.53
CA ASP A 48 3.63 9.09 -10.08
C ASP A 48 5.14 8.83 -10.14
N ARG A 49 5.58 7.65 -9.69
CA ARG A 49 6.97 7.21 -9.78
C ARG A 49 7.46 7.16 -11.23
N GLN A 50 6.68 6.55 -12.12
CA GLN A 50 7.01 6.45 -13.54
C GLN A 50 7.05 7.83 -14.21
N GLN A 51 6.13 8.74 -13.85
CA GLN A 51 6.13 10.11 -14.36
C GLN A 51 7.33 10.90 -13.84
N HIS A 52 7.68 10.74 -12.57
CA HIS A 52 8.85 11.39 -11.98
C HIS A 52 10.15 10.94 -12.66
N GLU A 53 10.33 9.64 -12.93
CA GLU A 53 11.50 9.11 -13.64
C GLU A 53 11.64 9.70 -15.06
N ARG A 54 10.52 9.92 -15.76
CA ARG A 54 10.51 10.62 -17.06
C ARG A 54 10.94 12.08 -16.92
N LEU A 55 10.40 12.80 -15.94
CA LEU A 55 10.76 14.19 -15.70
C LEU A 55 12.23 14.35 -15.31
N VAL A 56 12.80 13.40 -14.57
CA VAL A 56 14.24 13.37 -14.27
C VAL A 56 15.06 13.17 -15.55
N SER A 57 14.65 12.25 -16.42
CA SER A 57 15.31 12.01 -17.72
C SER A 57 15.27 13.23 -18.64
N ASP A 58 14.16 13.97 -18.62
CA ASP A 58 13.99 15.22 -19.37
C ASP A 58 14.72 16.42 -18.74
N GLY A 59 15.41 16.23 -17.61
CA GLY A 59 16.08 17.29 -16.85
C GLY A 59 15.13 18.29 -16.18
N ARG A 60 13.84 17.94 -16.06
CA ARG A 60 12.77 18.79 -15.52
C ARG A 60 12.44 18.53 -14.05
N ALA A 61 12.99 17.47 -13.47
CA ALA A 61 12.89 17.16 -12.05
C ALA A 61 14.25 16.70 -11.50
N GLU A 62 14.52 17.01 -10.23
CA GLU A 62 15.75 16.60 -9.58
C GLU A 62 15.66 15.14 -9.11
N PRO A 63 16.70 14.31 -9.31
CA PRO A 63 16.69 12.92 -8.87
C PRO A 63 16.52 12.81 -7.36
N VAL A 64 15.47 12.12 -6.91
CA VAL A 64 15.30 11.79 -5.49
C VAL A 64 16.32 10.71 -5.11
N ARG A 65 17.44 11.12 -4.51
CA ARG A 65 18.43 10.19 -3.94
C ARG A 65 17.84 9.50 -2.70
N PRO A 66 17.96 8.18 -2.55
CA PRO A 66 17.60 7.52 -1.31
C PRO A 66 18.44 8.12 -0.17
N PRO A 67 17.86 8.29 1.04
CA PRO A 67 18.60 8.82 2.17
C PRO A 67 19.83 7.95 2.39
N GLN A 68 21.03 8.54 2.27
CA GLN A 68 22.25 7.86 2.66
C GLN A 68 22.11 7.50 4.14
N GLN A 69 21.98 6.20 4.43
CA GLN A 69 22.20 5.70 5.78
C GLN A 69 23.68 5.98 6.10
N LYS A 70 23.90 6.94 6.99
CA LYS A 70 25.17 7.12 7.69
C LYS A 70 25.17 6.24 8.94
#